data_AF-A0A914AE13-F1
#
_entry.id   AF-A0A914AE13-F1
#
_cell.length_a   1.000
_cell.length_b   1.000
_cell.length_c   1.000
_cell.angle_alpha   90.00
_cell.angle_beta   90.00
_cell.angle_gamma   90.00
#
_symmetry.space_group_name_H-M   'P 1'
#
loop_
_entity.id
_entity.type
_entity.pdbx_description
1 polymer ?
#
loop_
_entity_poly.entity_id
_entity_poly.type
_entity_poly.pdbx_seq_one_letter_code
_entity_poly.pdbx_strand_id
1 'polypeptide(L)'
;MSAPVSTLPTLPRLTTQETGVSVIPTSSTAPSMVRRSSSKTFINEGAGQPKGLSKSWDERLTRTANGGRPLPRLNPLQPQRLGRTVTLETTDTHYQNDLRSLVMKREQYHKSHNRWMKPFYGSKVEQEDYRKNTREILKSQMSDRESTYRRYLLERMEESDRAIGYDRKCLEEDHVAFQKKSAFLQQFRDENKRLMELKEQQKKLSRLHTNQSEGELLRYNPINWSQTLR
;
A
#
# COMPACT_ATOMS: atom_id res chain seq x y z
N MET A 1 20.93 -75.00 -12.65
CA MET A 1 20.06 -74.02 -13.35
C MET A 1 19.52 -73.08 -12.29
N SER A 2 20.12 -71.90 -12.16
CA SER A 2 19.89 -70.97 -11.06
C SER A 2 18.91 -69.88 -11.49
N ALA A 3 17.85 -69.66 -10.71
CA ALA A 3 16.83 -68.64 -10.94
C ALA A 3 17.35 -67.23 -10.60
N PRO A 4 16.93 -66.18 -11.31
CA PRO A 4 17.32 -64.80 -10.97
C PRO A 4 16.42 -64.23 -9.86
N VAL A 5 17.07 -63.64 -8.87
CA VAL A 5 16.47 -62.95 -7.73
C VAL A 5 15.98 -61.56 -8.16
N SER A 6 14.70 -61.28 -7.91
CA SER A 6 14.02 -59.99 -8.12
C SER A 6 14.53 -58.95 -7.13
N THR A 7 15.18 -57.89 -7.62
CA THR A 7 15.51 -56.69 -6.86
C THR A 7 14.38 -55.65 -6.97
N LEU A 8 13.69 -55.40 -5.86
CA LEU A 8 12.74 -54.29 -5.75
C LEU A 8 13.50 -52.98 -5.44
N PRO A 9 13.11 -51.83 -6.04
CA PRO A 9 13.73 -50.55 -5.74
C PRO A 9 13.17 -49.96 -4.43
N THR A 10 14.04 -49.82 -3.44
CA THR A 10 13.78 -49.13 -2.17
C THR A 10 13.61 -47.63 -2.41
N LEU A 11 12.46 -47.06 -2.03
CA LEU A 11 12.17 -45.63 -2.11
C LEU A 11 13.07 -44.81 -1.16
N PRO A 12 13.47 -43.58 -1.55
CA PRO A 12 14.28 -42.72 -0.69
C PRO A 12 13.47 -42.19 0.50
N ARG A 13 14.07 -42.30 1.68
CA ARG A 13 13.52 -41.80 2.95
C ARG A 13 13.64 -40.27 2.99
N LEU A 14 12.51 -39.57 3.00
CA LEU A 14 12.46 -38.12 3.18
C LEU A 14 12.97 -37.77 4.59
N THR A 15 14.09 -37.05 4.66
CA THR A 15 14.56 -36.40 5.89
C THR A 15 13.83 -35.07 6.03
N THR A 16 13.20 -34.85 7.18
CA THR A 16 12.66 -33.54 7.55
C THR A 16 13.84 -32.61 7.84
N GLN A 17 14.18 -31.74 6.89
CA GLN A 17 15.01 -30.57 7.19
C GLN A 17 14.13 -29.55 7.93
N GLU A 18 14.41 -29.36 9.21
CA GLU A 18 13.85 -28.26 9.99
C GLU A 18 14.38 -26.95 9.40
N THR A 19 13.51 -26.20 8.74
CA THR A 19 13.77 -24.81 8.37
C THR A 19 14.01 -24.00 9.63
N GLY A 20 15.25 -23.58 9.85
CA GLY A 20 15.60 -22.63 10.89
C GLY A 20 14.79 -21.35 10.71
N VAL A 21 13.92 -21.05 11.69
CA VAL A 21 13.21 -19.76 11.76
C VAL A 21 14.28 -18.70 12.00
N SER A 22 14.66 -17.99 10.93
CA SER A 22 15.48 -16.79 11.06
C SER A 22 14.67 -15.78 11.86
N VAL A 23 15.15 -15.48 13.07
CA VAL A 23 14.62 -14.40 13.90
C VAL A 23 14.67 -13.12 13.07
N ILE A 24 13.48 -12.61 12.73
CA ILE A 24 13.33 -11.32 12.05
C ILE A 24 13.92 -10.27 13.00
N PRO A 25 14.95 -9.51 12.60
CA PRO A 25 15.39 -8.37 13.40
C PRO A 25 14.26 -7.34 13.36
N THR A 26 13.53 -7.21 14.46
CA THR A 26 12.57 -6.13 14.68
C THR A 26 13.32 -4.82 14.89
N SER A 27 13.83 -4.24 13.81
CA SER A 27 14.26 -2.83 13.76
C SER A 27 13.53 -2.09 12.65
N SER A 28 12.24 -2.38 12.51
CA SER A 28 11.29 -1.47 11.87
C SER A 28 10.99 -0.31 12.84
N THR A 29 11.95 0.58 13.03
CA THR A 29 11.62 1.95 13.41
C THR A 29 11.11 2.63 12.15
N ALA A 30 9.90 2.26 11.73
CA ALA A 30 9.16 3.05 10.77
C ALA A 30 9.18 4.50 11.31
N PRO A 31 9.45 5.52 10.48
CA PRO A 31 9.33 6.90 10.92
C PRO A 31 7.89 7.04 11.43
N SER A 32 7.76 7.20 12.75
CA SER A 32 6.49 7.40 13.42
C SER A 32 5.73 8.42 12.61
N MET A 33 4.64 7.99 11.95
CA MET A 33 3.71 8.91 11.34
C MET A 33 3.41 9.91 12.43
N VAL A 34 3.69 11.19 12.15
CA VAL A 34 3.44 12.30 13.05
C VAL A 34 1.99 12.19 13.49
N ARG A 35 1.76 11.58 14.66
CA ARG A 35 0.52 11.73 15.39
C ARG A 35 0.48 13.23 15.63
N ARG A 36 -0.38 13.92 14.88
CA ARG A 36 -0.75 15.31 15.18
C ARG A 36 -0.95 15.35 16.68
N SER A 37 -0.06 16.06 17.37
CA SER A 37 -0.12 16.20 18.81
C SER A 37 -1.50 16.71 19.15
N SER A 38 -2.27 15.91 19.90
CA SER A 38 -3.40 16.46 20.62
C SER A 38 -2.78 17.44 21.61
N SER A 39 -2.95 18.73 21.33
CA SER A 39 -2.63 19.79 22.27
C SER A 39 -3.59 19.63 23.45
N LYS A 40 -3.24 18.76 24.41
CA LYS A 40 -3.91 18.69 25.69
C LYS A 40 -3.44 19.91 26.46
N THR A 41 -4.14 21.02 26.30
CA THR A 41 -4.01 22.17 27.20
C THR A 41 -4.37 21.67 28.59
N PHE A 42 -3.38 21.56 29.47
CA PHE A 42 -3.62 21.41 30.89
C PHE A 42 -4.35 22.68 31.36
N ILE A 43 -5.65 22.55 31.62
CA ILE A 43 -6.39 23.49 32.47
C ILE A 43 -6.04 23.05 33.89
N ASN A 44 -5.25 23.87 34.58
CA ASN A 44 -4.94 23.69 35.98
C ASN A 44 -6.17 24.19 36.76
N GLU A 45 -7.04 23.28 37.21
CA GLU A 45 -8.14 23.59 38.14
C GLU A 45 -7.56 23.79 39.55
N GLY A 46 -7.03 25.00 39.78
CA GLY A 46 -6.76 25.53 41.10
C GLY A 46 -7.85 26.55 41.45
N ALA A 47 -8.66 26.22 42.46
CA ALA A 47 -9.79 27.01 42.93
C ALA A 47 -9.41 28.46 43.29
N GLY A 48 -10.27 29.41 42.88
CA GLY A 48 -10.38 30.74 43.48
C GLY A 48 -10.32 31.93 42.53
N GLN A 49 -11.50 32.55 42.31
CA GLN A 49 -11.79 33.89 41.76
C GLN A 49 -12.02 34.01 40.23
N PRO A 50 -13.22 34.46 39.79
CA PRO A 50 -13.49 34.78 38.39
C PRO A 50 -12.92 36.16 38.07
N LYS A 51 -11.72 36.22 37.48
CA LYS A 51 -11.22 37.46 36.87
C LYS A 51 -11.72 37.53 35.43
N GLY A 52 -12.53 38.56 35.17
CA GLY A 52 -13.26 38.76 33.93
C GLY A 52 -12.41 38.65 32.67
N LEU A 53 -13.03 38.03 31.67
CA LEU A 53 -12.73 38.24 30.26
C LEU A 53 -12.77 39.73 29.94
N SER A 54 -11.62 40.36 29.80
CA SER A 54 -11.37 41.54 28.97
C SER A 54 -10.06 42.17 29.43
N LYS A 55 -9.06 42.16 28.54
CA LYS A 55 -7.93 43.12 28.45
C LYS A 55 -6.81 42.48 27.61
N SER A 56 -6.93 42.55 26.29
CA SER A 56 -5.73 42.54 25.44
C SER A 56 -5.92 43.23 24.07
N TRP A 57 -6.98 44.02 23.89
CA TRP A 57 -7.13 44.90 22.73
C TRP A 57 -6.66 46.34 23.00
N ASP A 58 -6.38 46.71 24.26
CA ASP A 58 -6.06 48.10 24.63
C ASP A 58 -4.58 48.49 24.50
N GLU A 59 -3.64 47.54 24.48
CA GLU A 59 -2.21 47.91 24.43
C GLU A 59 -1.71 48.36 23.06
N ARG A 60 -2.53 48.26 22.00
CA ARG A 60 -2.21 48.85 20.68
C ARG A 60 -2.63 50.32 20.54
N LEU A 61 -3.38 50.86 21.50
CA LEU A 61 -3.92 52.22 21.43
C LEU A 61 -3.11 53.26 22.24
N THR A 62 -2.04 52.86 22.94
CA THR A 62 -1.28 53.76 23.83
C THR A 62 0.12 54.09 23.36
N ARG A 63 0.41 53.99 22.05
CA ARG A 63 1.61 54.60 21.46
C ARG A 63 1.28 55.68 20.45
N THR A 64 1.05 56.89 20.95
CA THR A 64 1.62 58.11 20.35
C THR A 64 1.93 59.09 21.47
N ALA A 65 3.18 59.05 21.95
CA ALA A 65 3.82 60.22 22.50
C ALA A 65 3.99 61.21 21.33
N ASN A 66 3.12 62.22 21.25
CA ASN A 66 3.33 63.56 20.69
C ASN A 66 1.97 64.23 20.41
N GLY A 67 1.63 65.23 21.22
CA GLY A 67 0.68 66.30 20.85
C GLY A 67 -0.81 66.00 20.96
N GLY A 68 -1.35 65.98 22.19
CA GLY A 68 -2.60 66.66 22.62
C GLY A 68 -3.89 66.60 21.79
N ARG A 69 -4.03 65.74 20.77
CA ARG A 69 -5.28 65.59 20.03
C ARG A 69 -6.06 64.41 20.64
N PRO A 70 -7.26 64.63 21.20
CA PRO A 70 -8.11 63.52 21.59
C PRO A 70 -8.39 62.68 20.34
N LEU A 71 -8.33 61.35 20.46
CA LEU A 71 -8.74 60.44 19.40
C LEU A 71 -10.12 60.89 18.89
N PRO A 72 -10.30 61.05 17.57
CA PRO A 72 -11.58 61.52 17.04
C PRO A 72 -12.69 60.57 17.50
N ARG A 73 -13.75 61.13 18.10
CA ARG A 73 -14.92 60.36 18.54
C ARG A 73 -15.42 59.52 17.37
N LEU A 74 -15.36 58.20 17.52
CA LEU A 74 -15.82 57.26 16.52
C LEU A 74 -17.34 57.44 16.36
N ASN A 75 -17.79 57.95 15.21
CA ASN A 75 -19.22 58.11 14.94
C ASN A 75 -19.81 56.71 14.64
N PRO A 76 -20.70 56.16 15.50
CA PRO A 76 -21.24 54.82 15.30
C PRO A 76 -22.16 54.75 14.06
N LEU A 77 -22.70 55.88 13.61
CA LEU A 77 -23.54 55.97 12.41
C LEU A 77 -22.71 56.14 11.13
N GLN A 78 -21.40 56.33 11.25
CA GLN A 78 -20.51 56.55 10.11
C GLN A 78 -19.16 55.86 10.34
N PRO A 79 -19.10 54.51 10.21
CA PRO A 79 -17.86 53.78 10.38
C PRO A 79 -16.81 54.28 9.37
N GLN A 80 -15.57 54.47 9.85
CA GLN A 80 -14.45 54.83 8.97
C GLN A 80 -14.35 53.79 7.85
N ARG A 81 -14.57 54.23 6.61
CA ARG A 81 -14.39 53.41 5.42
C ARG A 81 -12.90 53.24 5.16
N LEU A 82 -12.22 52.47 6.01
CA LEU A 82 -10.94 51.88 5.64
C LEU A 82 -11.26 50.95 4.47
N GLY A 83 -10.88 51.35 3.26
CA GLY A 83 -11.05 50.56 2.06
C GLY A 83 -10.33 49.24 2.24
N ARG A 84 -11.01 48.23 2.78
CA ARG A 84 -10.55 46.86 2.78
C ARG A 84 -10.70 46.44 1.34
N THR A 85 -9.59 46.34 0.61
CA THR A 85 -9.56 45.70 -0.70
C THR A 85 -9.94 44.24 -0.50
N VAL A 86 -11.24 43.97 -0.45
CA VAL A 86 -11.78 42.61 -0.44
C VAL A 86 -11.73 42.18 -1.90
N THR A 87 -10.62 41.58 -2.30
CA THR A 87 -10.58 40.81 -3.54
C THR A 87 -11.63 39.71 -3.40
N LEU A 88 -12.65 39.69 -4.26
CA LEU A 88 -13.67 38.62 -4.36
C LEU A 88 -13.07 37.30 -4.88
N GLU A 89 -11.77 37.11 -4.69
CA GLU A 89 -11.09 35.87 -5.03
C GLU A 89 -11.37 34.88 -3.91
N THR A 90 -11.85 33.70 -4.27
CA THR A 90 -12.11 32.58 -3.37
C THR A 90 -10.78 32.00 -2.89
N THR A 91 -9.98 32.77 -2.15
CA THR A 91 -8.78 32.23 -1.49
C THR A 91 -9.25 31.23 -0.45
N ASP A 92 -8.65 30.04 -0.46
CA ASP A 92 -8.95 29.02 0.54
C ASP A 92 -8.71 29.58 1.96
N THR A 93 -9.81 29.80 2.68
CA THR A 93 -9.77 30.38 4.02
C THR A 93 -9.02 29.48 5.00
N HIS A 94 -8.99 28.16 4.75
CA HIS A 94 -8.21 27.22 5.55
C HIS A 94 -6.72 27.43 5.37
N TYR A 95 -6.25 27.59 4.12
CA TYR A 95 -4.86 27.90 3.82
C TYR A 95 -4.37 29.19 4.52
N GLN A 96 -5.17 30.26 4.48
CA GLN A 96 -4.83 31.54 5.14
C GLN A 96 -4.76 31.41 6.66
N ASN A 97 -5.67 30.65 7.26
CA ASN A 97 -5.66 30.37 8.70
C ASN A 97 -4.45 29.51 9.10
N ASP A 98 -4.08 28.52 8.28
CA ASP A 98 -2.92 27.68 8.50
C ASP A 98 -1.61 28.48 8.41
N LEU A 99 -1.47 29.35 7.41
CA LEU A 99 -0.35 30.27 7.31
C LEU A 99 -0.25 31.16 8.55
N ARG A 100 -1.37 31.77 8.98
CA ARG A 100 -1.41 32.60 10.18
C ARG A 100 -0.99 31.81 11.44
N SER A 101 -1.47 30.58 11.58
CA SER A 101 -1.10 29.68 12.68
C SER A 101 0.40 29.36 12.68
N LEU A 102 0.97 29.09 11.51
CA LEU A 102 2.42 28.85 11.34
C LEU A 102 3.25 30.08 11.71
N VAL A 103 2.83 31.28 11.28
CA VAL A 103 3.51 32.54 11.63
C VAL A 103 3.49 32.76 13.14
N MET A 104 2.33 32.65 13.79
CA MET A 104 2.21 32.80 15.24
C MET A 104 3.07 31.79 16.01
N LYS A 105 3.09 30.52 15.58
CA LYS A 105 3.97 29.50 16.16
C LYS A 105 5.44 29.88 16.02
N ARG A 106 5.87 30.32 14.83
CA ARG A 106 7.25 30.75 14.56
C ARG A 106 7.66 31.91 15.46
N GLU A 107 6.82 32.93 15.57
CA GLU A 107 7.09 34.08 16.46
C GLU A 107 7.20 33.66 17.92
N GLN A 108 6.31 32.79 18.38
CA GLN A 108 6.34 32.28 19.75
C GLN A 108 7.62 31.48 20.03
N TYR A 109 8.05 30.63 19.08
CA TYR A 109 9.33 29.94 19.19
C TYR A 109 10.51 30.90 19.20
N HIS A 110 10.51 31.93 18.35
CA HIS A 110 11.57 32.92 18.33
C HIS A 110 11.66 33.70 19.65
N LYS A 111 10.53 34.15 20.20
CA LYS A 111 10.45 34.80 21.51
C LYS A 111 10.97 33.88 22.62
N SER A 112 10.57 32.62 22.60
CA SER A 112 10.96 31.63 23.61
C SER A 112 12.45 31.31 23.50
N HIS A 113 12.96 31.08 22.28
CA HIS A 113 14.36 30.87 22.02
C HIS A 113 15.20 32.04 22.52
N ASN A 114 14.85 33.28 22.16
CA ASN A 114 15.59 34.46 22.61
C ASN A 114 15.57 34.64 24.14
N ARG A 115 14.47 34.24 24.81
CA ARG A 115 14.36 34.30 26.27
C ARG A 115 15.24 33.27 26.98
N TRP A 116 15.40 32.08 26.41
CA TRP A 116 16.11 30.95 27.03
C TRP A 116 17.48 30.66 26.42
N MET A 117 17.88 31.39 25.37
CA MET A 117 19.19 31.24 24.75
C MET A 117 20.27 31.61 25.76
N LYS A 118 21.34 30.82 25.81
CA LYS A 118 22.48 31.10 26.68
C LYS A 118 23.15 32.41 26.24
N PRO A 119 23.56 33.27 27.19
CA PRO A 119 24.37 34.43 26.86
C PRO A 119 25.68 33.96 26.20
N PHE A 120 26.05 34.61 25.09
CA PHE A 120 27.27 34.30 24.36
C PHE A 120 28.35 35.31 24.76
N TYR A 121 29.47 34.82 25.27
CA TYR A 121 30.61 35.66 25.64
C TYR A 121 31.65 35.54 24.51
N GLY A 122 31.73 36.57 23.66
CA GLY A 122 32.63 36.59 22.50
C GLY A 122 32.29 37.72 21.54
N SER A 123 33.05 37.85 20.45
CA SER A 123 32.75 38.83 19.40
C SER A 123 31.49 38.42 18.63
N LYS A 124 30.77 39.40 18.06
CA LYS A 124 29.62 39.11 17.17
C LYS A 124 30.00 38.23 15.98
N VAL A 125 31.27 38.30 15.55
CA VAL A 125 31.81 37.46 14.46
C VAL A 125 31.84 36.00 14.88
N GLU A 126 32.43 35.68 16.04
CA GLU A 126 32.51 34.31 16.58
C GLU A 126 31.12 33.72 16.86
N GLN A 127 30.19 34.56 17.30
CA GLN A 127 28.79 34.16 17.50
C GLN A 127 28.12 33.75 16.18
N GLU A 128 28.35 34.49 15.10
CA GLU A 128 27.76 34.17 13.80
C GLU A 128 28.43 32.96 13.16
N ASP A 129 29.73 32.73 13.34
CA ASP A 129 30.40 31.53 12.88
C ASP A 129 29.87 30.27 13.58
N TYR A 130 29.67 30.33 14.90
CA TYR A 130 29.04 29.24 15.65
C TYR A 130 27.61 28.94 15.16
N ARG A 131 26.81 29.99 14.94
CA ARG A 131 25.46 29.86 14.40
C ARG A 131 25.47 29.32 12.97
N LYS A 132 26.44 29.73 12.15
CA LYS A 132 26.62 29.26 10.77
C LYS A 132 26.88 27.76 10.74
N ASN A 133 27.84 27.28 11.52
CA ASN A 133 28.13 25.85 11.63
C ASN A 133 26.88 25.05 12.07
N THR A 134 26.17 25.54 13.10
CA THR A 134 24.92 24.91 13.56
C THR A 134 23.86 24.87 12.44
N ARG A 135 23.69 25.95 11.67
CA ARG A 135 22.77 25.99 10.52
C ARG A 135 23.18 24.99 9.44
N GLU A 136 24.47 24.86 9.16
CA GLU A 136 25.00 23.93 8.16
C GLU A 136 24.75 22.47 8.57
N ILE A 137 25.03 22.11 9.83
CA ILE A 137 24.73 20.78 10.37
C ILE A 137 23.24 20.46 10.25
N LEU A 138 22.36 21.39 10.65
CA LEU A 138 20.91 21.18 10.55
C LEU A 138 20.45 21.01 9.10
N LYS A 139 21.01 21.78 8.16
CA LYS A 139 20.72 21.62 6.73
C LYS A 139 21.16 20.25 6.21
N SER A 140 22.35 19.78 6.60
CA SER A 140 22.83 18.44 6.26
C SER A 140 21.87 17.38 6.79
N GLN A 141 21.52 17.45 8.08
CA GLN A 141 20.58 16.51 8.70
C GLN A 141 19.21 16.49 8.02
N MET A 142 18.70 17.65 7.60
CA MET A 142 17.46 17.73 6.83
C MET A 142 17.58 17.07 5.46
N SER A 143 18.67 17.31 4.74
CA SER A 143 18.96 16.69 3.44
C SER A 143 19.13 15.17 3.57
N ASP A 144 19.84 14.71 4.59
CA ASP A 144 20.04 13.28 4.86
C ASP A 144 18.72 12.60 5.18
N ARG A 145 17.89 13.24 6.01
CA ARG A 145 16.54 12.74 6.31
C ARG A 145 15.63 12.68 5.07
N GLU A 146 15.73 13.67 4.19
CA GLU A 146 14.94 13.67 2.97
C GLU A 146 15.42 12.60 1.98
N SER A 147 16.73 12.46 1.80
CA SER A 147 17.31 11.43 0.91
C SER A 147 17.01 10.01 1.38
N THR A 148 17.09 9.76 2.68
CA THR A 148 16.72 8.47 3.29
C THR A 148 15.24 8.18 3.11
N TYR A 149 14.37 9.18 3.29
CA TYR A 149 12.94 9.02 3.06
C TYR A 149 12.62 8.73 1.58
N ARG A 150 13.26 9.44 0.64
CA ARG A 150 13.11 9.16 -0.80
C ARG A 150 13.56 7.75 -1.15
N ARG A 151 14.70 7.29 -0.62
CA ARG A 151 15.20 5.92 -0.81
C ARG A 151 14.22 4.89 -0.27
N TYR A 152 13.70 5.11 0.93
CA TYR A 152 12.67 4.25 1.52
C TYR A 152 11.43 4.14 0.64
N LEU A 153 10.95 5.25 0.07
CA LEU A 153 9.81 5.23 -0.85
C LEU A 153 10.10 4.46 -2.14
N LEU A 154 11.29 4.67 -2.73
CA LEU A 154 11.71 3.94 -3.94
C LEU A 154 11.81 2.44 -3.68
N GLU A 155 12.42 2.03 -2.57
CA GLU A 155 12.53 0.62 -2.19
C GLU A 155 11.14 -0.02 -2.00
N ARG A 156 10.19 0.69 -1.40
CA ARG A 156 8.81 0.21 -1.23
C ARG A 156 8.04 0.09 -2.55
N MET A 157 8.26 1.04 -3.45
CA MET A 157 7.72 0.96 -4.81
C MET A 157 8.28 -0.26 -5.54
N GLU A 158 9.60 -0.47 -5.51
CA GLU A 158 10.25 -1.63 -6.13
C GLU A 158 9.84 -2.97 -5.49
N GLU A 159 9.64 -3.02 -4.17
CA GLU A 159 9.07 -4.18 -3.47
C GLU A 159 7.65 -4.49 -3.96
N SER A 160 6.82 -3.46 -4.11
CA SER A 160 5.44 -3.61 -4.59
C SER A 160 5.39 -4.07 -6.05
N ASP A 161 6.23 -3.49 -6.91
CA ASP A 161 6.32 -3.87 -8.32
C ASP A 161 6.80 -5.32 -8.47
N ARG A 162 7.74 -5.76 -7.63
CA ARG A 162 8.17 -7.17 -7.58
C ARG A 162 7.04 -8.10 -7.16
N ALA A 163 6.25 -7.73 -6.15
CA ALA A 163 5.10 -8.54 -5.71
C ALA A 163 4.04 -8.66 -6.81
N ILE A 164 3.68 -7.54 -7.46
CA ILE A 164 2.73 -7.53 -8.58
C ILE A 164 3.26 -8.35 -9.76
N GLY A 165 4.55 -8.22 -10.07
CA GLY A 165 5.21 -8.99 -11.12
C GLY A 165 5.17 -10.49 -10.84
N TYR A 166 5.38 -10.89 -9.59
CA TYR A 166 5.28 -12.28 -9.16
C TYR A 166 3.86 -12.82 -9.30
N ASP A 167 2.85 -12.10 -8.82
CA ASP A 167 1.45 -12.52 -8.91
C ASP A 167 1.01 -12.71 -10.36
N ARG A 168 1.38 -11.78 -11.24
CA ARG A 168 1.12 -11.91 -12.69
C ARG A 168 1.74 -13.17 -13.27
N LYS A 169 2.95 -13.51 -12.84
CA LYS A 169 3.65 -14.72 -13.29
C LYS A 169 2.93 -15.97 -12.83
N CYS A 170 2.48 -16.03 -11.57
CA CYS A 170 1.70 -17.16 -11.05
C CYS A 170 0.40 -17.36 -11.84
N LEU A 171 -0.33 -16.29 -12.13
CA LEU A 171 -1.55 -16.37 -12.94
C LEU A 171 -1.30 -16.91 -14.35
N GLU A 172 -0.20 -16.49 -14.99
CA GLU A 172 0.18 -17.01 -16.31
C GLU A 172 0.56 -18.49 -16.23
N GLU A 173 1.34 -18.89 -15.21
CA GLU A 173 1.72 -20.29 -14.98
C GLU A 173 0.49 -21.18 -14.76
N ASP A 174 -0.48 -20.74 -13.95
CA ASP A 174 -1.75 -21.43 -13.71
C ASP A 174 -2.59 -21.53 -14.97
N HIS A 175 -2.67 -20.45 -15.76
CA HIS A 175 -3.39 -20.44 -17.02
C HIS A 175 -2.79 -21.44 -18.02
N VAL A 176 -1.46 -21.46 -18.17
CA VAL A 176 -0.75 -22.42 -19.01
C VAL A 176 -0.95 -23.86 -18.50
N ALA A 177 -0.91 -24.08 -17.18
CA ALA A 177 -1.15 -25.40 -16.60
C ALA A 177 -2.58 -25.89 -16.87
N PHE A 178 -3.57 -24.99 -16.77
CA PHE A 178 -4.96 -25.28 -17.10
C PHE A 178 -5.10 -25.68 -18.58
N GLN A 179 -4.53 -24.91 -19.51
CA GLN A 179 -4.57 -25.23 -20.93
C GLN A 179 -3.93 -26.58 -21.23
N LYS A 180 -2.74 -26.85 -20.68
CA LYS A 180 -2.05 -28.14 -20.85
C LYS A 180 -2.90 -29.31 -20.35
N LYS A 181 -3.51 -29.16 -19.17
CA LYS A 181 -4.41 -30.18 -18.60
C LYS A 181 -5.64 -30.39 -19.48
N SER A 182 -6.25 -29.31 -19.97
CA SER A 182 -7.40 -29.38 -20.87
C SER A 182 -7.05 -30.11 -22.17
N ALA A 183 -5.95 -29.73 -22.81
CA ALA A 183 -5.47 -30.37 -24.03
C ALA A 183 -5.17 -31.86 -23.83
N PHE A 184 -4.52 -32.22 -22.72
CA PHE A 184 -4.27 -33.61 -22.34
C PHE A 184 -5.57 -34.40 -22.20
N LEU A 185 -6.55 -33.90 -21.46
CA LEU A 185 -7.84 -34.58 -21.28
C LEU A 185 -8.64 -34.68 -22.58
N GLN A 186 -8.55 -33.67 -23.44
CA GLN A 186 -9.17 -33.68 -24.75
C GLN A 186 -8.62 -34.82 -25.62
N GLN A 187 -7.31 -35.08 -25.59
CA GLN A 187 -6.72 -36.21 -26.31
C GLN A 187 -7.33 -37.55 -25.89
N PHE A 188 -7.49 -37.80 -24.59
CA PHE A 188 -8.14 -39.04 -24.11
C PHE A 188 -9.60 -39.12 -24.50
N ARG A 189 -10.33 -38.01 -24.43
CA ARG A 189 -11.72 -37.96 -24.86
C ARG A 189 -11.85 -38.34 -26.33
N ASP A 190 -11.00 -37.76 -27.19
CA ASP A 190 -11.05 -37.98 -28.63
C ASP A 190 -10.62 -39.41 -28.99
N GLU A 191 -9.59 -39.95 -28.34
CA GLU A 191 -9.17 -41.34 -28.56
C GLU A 191 -10.20 -42.35 -28.05
N ASN A 192 -10.83 -42.10 -26.90
CA ASN A 192 -11.93 -42.95 -26.41
C ASN A 192 -13.11 -42.93 -27.38
N LYS A 193 -13.43 -41.77 -27.95
CA LYS A 193 -14.48 -41.65 -28.96
C LYS A 193 -14.12 -42.47 -30.21
N ARG A 194 -12.88 -42.33 -30.69
CA ARG A 194 -12.37 -43.10 -31.84
C ARG A 194 -12.45 -44.61 -31.61
N LEU A 195 -12.05 -45.09 -30.44
CA LEU A 195 -12.13 -46.51 -30.08
C LEU A 195 -13.57 -47.01 -30.02
N MET A 196 -14.48 -46.22 -29.48
CA MET A 196 -15.91 -46.55 -29.42
C MET A 196 -16.51 -46.67 -30.83
N GLU A 197 -16.21 -45.71 -31.72
CA GLU A 197 -16.66 -45.73 -33.11
C GLU A 197 -16.09 -46.94 -33.86
N LEU A 198 -14.80 -47.25 -33.67
CA LEU A 198 -14.16 -48.41 -34.28
C LEU A 198 -14.78 -49.74 -33.80
N LYS A 199 -15.05 -49.86 -32.50
CA LYS A 199 -15.72 -51.04 -31.92
C LYS A 199 -17.15 -51.19 -32.46
N GLU A 200 -17.86 -50.09 -32.65
CA GLU A 200 -19.21 -50.12 -33.24
C GLU A 200 -19.17 -50.56 -34.72
N GLN A 201 -18.23 -50.04 -35.49
CA GLN A 201 -18.00 -50.45 -36.88
C GLN A 201 -17.67 -51.94 -36.97
N GLN A 202 -16.75 -52.44 -36.13
CA GLN A 202 -16.40 -53.85 -36.08
C GLN A 202 -17.61 -54.71 -35.72
N LYS A 203 -18.42 -54.28 -34.73
CA LYS A 203 -19.66 -54.98 -34.34
C LYS A 203 -20.67 -55.04 -35.49
N LYS A 204 -20.80 -53.97 -36.28
CA LYS A 204 -21.65 -53.94 -37.49
C LYS A 204 -21.13 -54.94 -38.54
N LEU A 205 -19.83 -54.93 -38.83
CA LEU A 205 -19.23 -55.87 -39.79
C LEU A 205 -19.36 -57.33 -39.34
N SER A 206 -19.10 -57.63 -38.05
CA SER A 206 -19.28 -58.97 -37.50
C SER A 206 -20.73 -59.44 -37.64
N ARG A 207 -21.71 -58.57 -37.38
CA ARG A 207 -23.13 -58.90 -37.58
C ARG A 207 -23.46 -59.19 -39.05
N LEU A 208 -22.91 -58.42 -39.99
CA LEU A 208 -23.10 -58.67 -41.42
C LEU A 208 -22.49 -60.01 -41.83
N HIS A 209 -21.27 -60.29 -41.38
CA HIS A 209 -20.58 -61.55 -41.66
C HIS A 209 -21.31 -62.76 -41.06
N THR A 210 -21.77 -62.67 -39.79
CA THR A 210 -22.57 -63.73 -39.17
C THR A 210 -23.84 -63.97 -39.96
N ASN A 211 -24.58 -62.91 -40.31
CA ASN A 211 -25.81 -63.02 -41.09
C ASN A 211 -25.56 -63.66 -42.47
N GLN A 212 -24.46 -63.29 -43.16
CA GLN A 212 -24.09 -63.89 -44.43
C GLN A 212 -23.78 -65.39 -44.28
N SER A 213 -22.94 -65.75 -43.30
CA SER A 213 -22.56 -67.15 -43.05
C SER A 213 -23.77 -68.01 -42.66
N GLU A 214 -24.70 -67.47 -41.86
CA GLU A 214 -25.94 -68.16 -41.50
C GLU A 214 -26.87 -68.32 -42.71
N GLY A 215 -26.95 -67.31 -43.58
CA GLY A 215 -27.69 -67.42 -44.85
C GLY A 215 -27.12 -68.51 -45.76
N GLU A 216 -25.79 -68.65 -45.82
CA GLU A 216 -25.13 -69.75 -46.53
C GLU A 216 -25.41 -71.11 -45.90
N LEU A 217 -25.39 -71.22 -44.56
CA LEU A 217 -25.75 -72.43 -43.82
C LEU A 217 -27.19 -72.86 -44.05
N LEU A 218 -28.13 -71.91 -44.10
CA LEU A 218 -29.55 -72.19 -44.35
C LEU A 218 -29.81 -72.82 -45.73
N ARG A 219 -28.89 -72.64 -46.69
CA ARG A 219 -28.96 -73.37 -47.98
C ARG A 219 -28.81 -74.87 -47.81
N TYR A 220 -28.07 -75.33 -46.80
CA TYR A 220 -27.78 -76.73 -46.56
C TYR A 220 -28.60 -77.33 -45.39
N ASN A 221 -28.99 -76.50 -44.41
CA ASN A 221 -29.82 -76.91 -43.27
C ASN A 221 -30.93 -75.86 -43.02
N PRO A 222 -32.21 -76.16 -43.30
CA PRO A 222 -33.27 -75.15 -43.35
C PRO A 222 -33.71 -74.60 -41.98
N ILE A 223 -33.18 -75.10 -40.87
CA ILE A 223 -33.56 -74.66 -39.52
C ILE A 223 -32.55 -73.62 -39.00
N ASN A 224 -33.04 -72.42 -38.69
CA ASN A 224 -32.27 -71.35 -38.04
C ASN A 224 -32.20 -71.58 -36.52
N TRP A 225 -31.24 -72.40 -36.07
CA TRP A 225 -31.07 -72.75 -34.66
C TRP A 225 -30.64 -71.55 -33.78
N SER A 226 -29.93 -70.57 -34.32
CA SER A 226 -29.45 -69.39 -33.58
C SER A 226 -30.47 -68.25 -33.50
N GLN A 227 -31.55 -68.28 -34.29
CA GLN A 227 -32.61 -67.24 -34.34
C GLN A 227 -32.09 -65.80 -34.55
N THR A 228 -30.90 -65.67 -35.11
CA THR A 228 -30.17 -64.39 -35.26
C THR A 228 -30.49 -63.67 -36.56
N LEU A 229 -30.78 -64.41 -37.62
CA LEU A 229 -31.46 -63.90 -38.81
C LEU A 229 -32.94 -63.66 -38.51
N ARG A 230 -33.38 -62.40 -38.59
CA ARG A 230 -34.78 -61.99 -38.56
C ARG A 230 -35.31 -61.77 -39.96
#